data_AF-A0A415A1N6-F1
#
_entry.id   AF-A0A415A1N6-F1
#
_cell.length_a   1.000
_cell.length_b   1.000
_cell.length_c   1.000
_cell.angle_alpha   90.00
_cell.angle_beta   90.00
_cell.angle_gamma   90.00
#
_symmetry.space_group_name_H-M   'P 1'
#
loop_
_entity.id
_entity.type
_entity.pdbx_description
1 polymer ?
#
loop_
_entity_poly.entity_id
_entity_poly.type
_entity_poly.pdbx_seq_one_letter_code
_entity_poly.pdbx_strand_id
1 'polypeptide(L)'
;MKGQNHETATFKNPIVSGLHPDPSICRVGNDYYLVASSFEWFPGIPVFHSKDLMYWQQIGYVLNRPSQLQMKDRLKHSNSRTCTCY
;
A
#
# COMPACT_ATOMS: atom_id res chain seq x y z
N MET A 1 40.85 -21.84 5.69
CA MET A 1 39.81 -20.79 5.82
C MET A 1 38.71 -21.12 4.83
N LYS A 2 37.52 -21.54 5.30
CA LYS A 2 36.38 -21.82 4.40
C LYS A 2 35.72 -20.49 4.05
N GLY A 3 35.80 -20.09 2.78
CA GLY A 3 35.06 -18.94 2.27
C GLY A 3 33.57 -19.21 2.41
N GLN A 4 32.86 -18.36 3.15
CA GLN A 4 31.41 -18.40 3.21
C GLN A 4 30.90 -17.84 1.87
N ASN A 5 30.33 -18.70 1.03
CA ASN A 5 29.61 -18.30 -0.17
C ASN A 5 28.35 -17.54 0.27
N HIS A 6 28.41 -16.21 0.27
CA HIS A 6 27.21 -15.39 0.39
C HIS A 6 26.46 -15.49 -0.93
N GLU A 7 25.37 -16.26 -0.93
CA GLU A 7 24.45 -16.31 -2.06
C GLU A 7 23.74 -14.94 -2.14
N THR A 8 24.10 -14.15 -3.15
CA THR A 8 23.56 -12.81 -3.33
C THR A 8 22.12 -12.91 -3.82
N ALA A 9 21.15 -12.73 -2.94
CA ALA A 9 19.76 -12.59 -3.35
C ALA A 9 19.61 -11.36 -4.27
N THR A 10 19.15 -11.60 -5.50
CA THR A 10 18.91 -10.53 -6.48
C THR A 10 17.44 -10.13 -6.45
N PHE A 11 17.16 -8.84 -6.52
CA PHE A 11 15.81 -8.30 -6.59
C PHE A 11 15.69 -7.31 -7.75
N LYS A 12 14.47 -7.12 -8.26
CA LYS A 12 14.20 -6.22 -9.37
C LYS A 12 13.41 -5.02 -8.87
N ASN A 13 13.94 -3.82 -9.14
CA ASN A 13 13.19 -2.60 -8.91
C ASN A 13 12.16 -2.34 -10.03
N PRO A 14 11.00 -1.74 -9.69
CA PRO A 14 10.54 -1.36 -8.34
C PRO A 14 9.96 -2.55 -7.54
N ILE A 15 10.15 -2.54 -6.21
CA ILE A 15 9.65 -3.59 -5.29
C ILE A 15 8.13 -3.59 -5.12
N VAL A 16 7.49 -2.44 -5.32
CA VAL A 16 6.04 -2.28 -5.45
C VAL A 16 5.80 -1.41 -6.68
N SER A 17 5.13 -1.96 -7.70
CA SER A 17 4.86 -1.24 -8.95
C SER A 17 3.55 -0.44 -8.86
N GLY A 18 3.40 0.59 -9.70
CA GLY A 18 2.18 1.39 -9.80
C GLY A 18 2.19 2.68 -8.96
N LEU A 19 1.00 3.23 -8.70
CA LEU A 19 0.81 4.50 -7.99
C LEU A 19 0.75 4.29 -6.47
N HIS A 20 1.92 4.10 -5.86
CA HIS A 20 2.07 3.93 -4.41
C HIS A 20 3.03 4.99 -3.83
N PRO A 21 2.64 6.29 -3.85
CA PRO A 21 3.45 7.36 -3.29
C PRO A 21 3.47 7.33 -1.75
N ASP A 22 4.46 8.01 -1.18
CA ASP A 22 4.66 8.18 0.26
C ASP A 22 4.69 6.86 1.07
N PRO A 23 5.50 5.86 0.67
CA PRO A 23 5.53 4.59 1.35
C PRO A 23 6.01 4.75 2.80
N SER A 24 5.18 4.30 3.75
CA SER A 24 5.54 4.18 5.17
C SER A 24 5.59 2.70 5.54
N ILE A 25 6.70 2.26 6.15
CA ILE A 25 6.97 0.84 6.43
C ILE A 25 7.21 0.62 7.93
N CYS A 26 6.69 -0.49 8.47
CA CYS A 26 7.01 -0.97 9.81
C CYS A 26 7.21 -2.50 9.83
N ARG A 27 7.80 -2.99 10.91
CA ARG A 27 8.05 -4.44 11.13
C ARG A 27 7.42 -4.87 12.45
N VAL A 28 6.75 -6.02 12.43
CA VAL A 28 6.23 -6.69 13.63
C VAL A 28 6.69 -8.15 13.59
N GLY A 29 7.58 -8.53 14.52
CA GLY A 29 8.17 -9.87 14.52
C GLY A 29 8.97 -10.15 13.24
N ASN A 30 8.49 -11.07 12.41
CA ASN A 30 9.12 -11.45 11.13
C ASN A 30 8.39 -10.89 9.90
N ASP A 31 7.38 -10.05 10.13
CA ASP A 31 6.51 -9.56 9.08
C ASP A 31 6.70 -8.04 8.90
N TYR A 32 6.67 -7.61 7.64
CA TYR A 32 6.77 -6.22 7.23
C TYR A 32 5.43 -5.75 6.68
N TYR A 33 5.06 -4.53 7.04
CA TYR A 33 3.85 -3.87 6.56
C TYR A 33 4.21 -2.55 5.92
N LEU A 34 3.65 -2.29 4.74
CA LEU A 34 3.81 -1.05 4.01
C LEU A 34 2.44 -0.46 3.73
N VAL A 35 2.32 0.85 3.95
CA VAL A 35 1.14 1.62 3.54
C VAL A 35 1.57 2.72 2.59
N ALA A 36 0.71 3.05 1.63
CA ALA A 36 0.96 4.11 0.65
C ALA A 36 -0.25 5.06 0.58
N SER A 37 0.01 6.31 0.19
CA SER A 37 -1.04 7.31 -0.04
C SER A 37 -1.89 6.91 -1.24
N SER A 38 -3.22 7.02 -1.11
CA SER A 38 -4.18 6.79 -2.21
C SER A 38 -4.83 8.08 -2.72
N PHE A 39 -4.35 9.25 -2.29
CA PHE A 39 -5.00 10.55 -2.53
C PHE A 39 -6.52 10.49 -2.28
N GLU A 40 -7.34 10.97 -3.22
CA GLU A 40 -8.80 10.99 -3.15
C GLU A 40 -9.47 9.68 -3.61
N TRP A 41 -8.72 8.61 -3.91
CA TRP A 41 -9.31 7.32 -4.31
C TRP A 41 -9.90 6.56 -3.12
N PHE A 42 -11.07 5.94 -3.36
CA PHE A 42 -11.72 5.01 -2.46
C PHE A 42 -11.94 3.65 -3.16
N PRO A 43 -11.62 2.50 -2.54
CA PRO A 43 -11.03 2.34 -1.21
C PRO A 43 -9.61 2.92 -1.11
N GLY A 44 -9.27 3.46 0.07
CA GLY A 44 -8.09 4.29 0.28
C GLY A 44 -7.06 3.72 1.24
N ILE A 45 -5.82 4.18 1.11
CA ILE A 45 -4.64 3.78 1.88
C ILE A 45 -4.41 2.26 1.76
N PRO A 46 -3.89 1.77 0.63
CA PRO A 46 -3.57 0.35 0.47
C PRO A 46 -2.54 -0.12 1.49
N VAL A 47 -2.72 -1.36 1.97
CA VAL A 47 -1.83 -2.03 2.93
C VAL A 47 -1.20 -3.25 2.25
N PHE A 48 0.12 -3.34 2.33
CA PHE A 48 0.93 -4.42 1.80
C PHE A 48 1.62 -5.17 2.92
N HIS A 49 1.87 -6.45 2.70
CA HIS A 49 2.59 -7.34 3.59
C HIS A 49 3.73 -8.04 2.86
N SER A 50 4.84 -8.24 3.56
CA SER A 50 6.01 -8.97 3.07
C SER A 50 6.72 -9.68 4.23
N LYS A 51 7.50 -10.72 3.92
CA LYS A 51 8.41 -11.38 4.87
C LYS A 51 9.89 -11.13 4.55
N ASP A 52 10.17 -10.64 3.35
CA ASP A 52 11.53 -10.55 2.80
C ASP A 52 11.87 -9.17 2.22
N LEU A 53 10.98 -8.18 2.37
CA LEU A 53 11.09 -6.82 1.82
C LEU A 53 11.13 -6.73 0.28
N MET A 54 11.12 -7.87 -0.41
CA MET A 54 11.26 -7.97 -1.86
C MET A 54 9.90 -8.23 -2.50
N TYR A 55 9.15 -9.20 -1.99
CA TYR A 55 7.84 -9.56 -2.50
C TYR A 55 6.77 -9.00 -1.57
N TRP A 56 5.93 -8.13 -2.13
CA TRP A 56 4.86 -7.45 -1.42
C TRP A 56 3.51 -7.90 -1.95
N GLN A 57 2.64 -8.34 -1.05
CA GLN A 57 1.25 -8.68 -1.37
C GLN A 57 0.32 -7.63 -0.75
N GLN A 58 -0.59 -7.09 -1.54
CA GLN A 58 -1.63 -6.22 -1.01
C GLN A 58 -2.65 -7.05 -0.21
N ILE A 59 -2.80 -6.72 1.08
CA ILE A 59 -3.69 -7.43 2.01
C ILE A 59 -5.00 -6.66 2.29
N GLY A 60 -5.08 -5.40 1.87
CA GLY A 60 -6.31 -4.62 2.00
C GLY A 60 -6.13 -3.12 1.85
N TYR A 61 -7.08 -2.38 2.41
CA TYR A 61 -7.14 -0.92 2.46
C TYR A 61 -7.55 -0.49 3.86
N VAL A 62 -6.97 0.59 4.40
CA VAL A 62 -7.37 1.13 5.71
C VAL A 62 -8.77 1.75 5.63
N LEU A 63 -9.07 2.44 4.52
CA LEU A 63 -10.37 3.04 4.25
C LEU A 63 -11.13 2.18 3.25
N ASN A 64 -12.01 1.30 3.76
CA ASN A 64 -12.77 0.36 2.94
C ASN A 64 -14.28 0.34 3.23
N ARG A 65 -14.75 1.15 4.19
CA ARG A 65 -16.17 1.27 4.54
C ARG A 65 -16.64 2.72 4.41
N PRO A 66 -17.84 2.96 3.85
CA PRO A 66 -18.42 4.30 3.77
C PRO A 66 -18.54 5.02 5.11
N SER A 67 -18.79 4.29 6.21
CA SER A 67 -18.88 4.88 7.55
C SER A 67 -17.57 5.50 8.07
N GLN A 68 -16.42 5.10 7.51
CA GLN A 68 -15.12 5.68 7.82
C GLN A 68 -14.92 7.06 7.16
N LEU A 69 -15.76 7.40 6.19
CA LEU A 69 -15.77 8.67 5.47
C LEU A 69 -17.16 9.31 5.63
N GLN A 70 -17.36 10.04 6.73
CA GLN A 70 -18.56 10.87 6.90
C GLN A 70 -18.47 12.12 6.01
N MET A 71 -18.77 11.95 4.73
CA MET A 71 -18.90 13.06 3.80
C MET A 71 -20.22 13.79 4.10
N LYS A 72 -20.16 14.92 4.81
CA LYS A 72 -21.33 15.80 5.01
C LYS A 72 -21.79 16.33 3.66
N ASP A 73 -22.95 15.87 3.18
CA ASP A 73 -23.91 16.38 2.15
C ASP A 73 -23.47 17.28 0.97
N ARG A 74 -22.21 17.69 0.82
CA ARG A 74 -21.72 18.58 -0.24
C ARG A 74 -21.25 17.84 -1.49
N LEU A 75 -21.50 16.54 -1.60
CA LEU A 75 -21.06 15.71 -2.74
C LEU A 75 -22.18 14.78 -3.24
N LYS A 76 -23.42 15.29 -3.39
CA LYS A 76 -24.52 14.54 -4.03
C LYS A 76 -24.42 14.44 -5.55
N HIS A 77 -23.26 14.69 -6.17
CA HIS A 77 -23.17 14.84 -7.63
C HIS A 77 -22.15 13.98 -8.38
N SER A 78 -21.56 12.94 -7.78
CA SER A 78 -20.83 11.94 -8.58
C SER A 78 -21.62 10.63 -8.63
N ASN A 79 -22.53 10.56 -9.61
CA ASN A 79 -23.16 9.31 -9.98
C ASN A 79 -22.11 8.38 -10.56
N SER A 80 -21.81 7.31 -9.81
CA SER A 80 -21.19 6.07 -10.29
C SER A 80 -19.86 6.23 -11.04
N ARG A 81 -18.77 5.97 -10.30
CA ARG A 81 -17.36 5.84 -10.74
C ARG A 81 -16.56 7.15 -10.66
N THR A 82 -15.41 7.03 -10.00
CA THR A 82 -14.19 7.86 -10.12
C THR A 82 -14.11 9.23 -9.45
N CYS A 83 -12.84 9.56 -9.19
CA CYS A 83 -12.21 10.61 -8.40
C CYS A 83 -12.88 11.96 -8.43
N THR A 84 -12.78 12.66 -7.30
CA THR A 84 -12.92 14.13 -7.28
C THR A 84 -11.69 14.69 -6.58
N CYS A 85 -10.69 15.04 -7.39
CA CYS A 85 -9.86 16.19 -7.07
C CYS A 85 -10.80 17.41 -6.99
N TYR A 86 -10.55 18.25 -5.99
CA TYR A 86 -11.29 19.46 -5.59
C TYR A 86 -12.12 20.18 -6.66
#